data_AF-A0A067CGQ8-F1
#
_entry.id   AF-A0A067CGQ8-F1
#
_cell.length_a   1.000
_cell.length_b   1.000
_cell.length_c   1.000
_cell.angle_alpha   90.00
_cell.angle_beta   90.00
_cell.angle_gamma   90.00
#
_symmetry.space_group_name_H-M   'P 1'
#
loop_
_entity.id
_entity.type
_entity.pdbx_description
1 polymer ?
#
loop_
_entity_poly.entity_id
_entity_poly.type
_entity_poly.pdbx_seq_one_letter_code
_entity_poly.pdbx_strand_id
1 'polypeptide(L)'
;MAAPTQGGGRPPYQYMDSTSHVQEDDMAHVPVWQDSSAEHMYGDYVNPGGVAVMESTEHSSVRPSTILDSSRSSAAAAMKPDIKVGVSEEANSEKKHTGRKRVWPGWLLLFLVFGGAIFGIIWFGRKLYFKAQGQQTLSQKILDRTPAPPTPAKICELPNFVGDGFGGVVAKYSSGLVKPIVITGINWSGMENVEGVPHGLAFGQSTMDAISAKLVDQGVTAVRLPLNVQMILSNAAPNVKDFVDPVVNAEFNVNSYMDMIKKVIVGLAKQQIAVLLDIHKLDPKNLNTDASEGLWYSATVTEAQTTKAITMLATTLCNANYYNVIGIDLKNEPHKGCWPASATTPDASCPASNNWQQGATRLGNAMLKACPKWMAYVEGTLEQIEAAYPNTNGGAKLSYGDWWGASLNNASTNPVVLSIKNKVVYAPHFYSPSVYPAAYYFAVQDGDKNIFTEFPNDADGNAKLQSNVYAALDRSFGKAMAAAKAPVMFGEFGGIYGVNDKWPSKSSTRAIEAFISYSQDRNMSGGFAWSLNSESFYEYNPTKGEYMYGLYTDNTWTAYNEDYSAALRKFKGSGTIFCVKVDASSVVDGAESDTSGSATSGVVTVPAKTPTPSTAKTTL
;
A
#
# COMPACT_ATOMS: atom_id res chain seq x y z
N MET A 1 -38.57 45.28 -23.51
CA MET A 1 -37.99 46.28 -24.43
C MET A 1 -36.51 45.95 -24.54
N ALA A 2 -36.14 45.09 -25.48
CA ALA A 2 -35.72 45.40 -26.85
C ALA A 2 -34.19 45.56 -26.94
N ALA A 3 -33.53 44.51 -27.42
CA ALA A 3 -32.22 44.56 -28.07
C ALA A 3 -32.37 45.06 -29.53
N PRO A 4 -31.30 45.52 -30.20
CA PRO A 4 -30.63 44.68 -31.22
C PRO A 4 -29.08 44.91 -31.36
N THR A 5 -28.23 43.88 -31.50
CA THR A 5 -27.47 43.35 -32.70
C THR A 5 -26.54 44.35 -33.44
N GLN A 6 -25.35 44.07 -33.99
CA GLN A 6 -24.56 42.86 -34.30
C GLN A 6 -23.15 43.25 -34.87
N GLY A 7 -22.23 42.28 -34.96
CA GLY A 7 -21.12 42.20 -35.95
C GLY A 7 -19.71 42.36 -35.34
N GLY A 8 -18.69 41.53 -35.55
CA GLY A 8 -18.43 40.42 -36.47
C GLY A 8 -16.93 40.45 -36.84
N GLY A 9 -16.17 39.36 -36.71
CA GLY A 9 -14.82 39.22 -37.30
C GLY A 9 -13.72 38.62 -36.41
N ARG A 10 -13.28 37.41 -36.76
CA ARG A 10 -11.95 36.79 -36.50
C ARG A 10 -11.28 36.61 -37.88
N PRO A 11 -9.98 36.25 -38.02
CA PRO A 11 -8.77 36.42 -37.18
C PRO A 11 -7.63 37.08 -38.04
N PRO A 12 -6.30 37.02 -37.74
CA PRO A 12 -5.49 35.79 -37.83
C PRO A 12 -4.39 35.62 -36.75
N TYR A 13 -3.97 34.37 -36.56
CA TYR A 13 -2.68 34.00 -35.97
C TYR A 13 -1.61 34.01 -37.08
N GLN A 14 -0.43 34.58 -36.81
CA GLN A 14 0.82 34.21 -37.49
C GLN A 14 2.04 34.38 -36.56
N TYR A 15 2.95 33.43 -36.74
CA TYR A 15 4.19 33.09 -36.03
C TYR A 15 5.33 34.10 -36.19
N MET A 16 6.23 34.13 -35.19
CA MET A 16 7.70 34.33 -35.21
C MET A 16 8.14 34.85 -33.82
N ASP A 17 9.27 34.55 -33.20
CA ASP A 17 10.41 33.67 -33.46
C ASP A 17 11.13 33.58 -32.09
N SER A 18 11.85 32.48 -31.88
CA SER A 18 12.75 32.24 -30.76
C SER A 18 13.86 33.29 -30.68
N THR A 19 14.11 33.85 -29.50
CA THR A 19 15.47 34.21 -29.06
C THR A 19 15.53 34.31 -27.55
N SER A 20 16.46 33.52 -27.01
CA SER A 20 17.12 33.57 -25.70
C SER A 20 16.98 34.87 -24.89
N HIS A 21 16.53 34.75 -23.64
CA HIS A 21 17.17 35.44 -22.53
C HIS A 21 17.15 34.54 -21.28
N VAL A 22 18.35 34.18 -20.86
CA VAL A 22 18.69 33.60 -19.57
C VAL A 22 18.43 34.67 -18.52
N GLN A 23 17.55 34.41 -17.55
CA GLN A 23 17.60 35.10 -16.26
C GLN A 23 16.92 34.29 -15.14
N GLU A 24 17.78 33.75 -14.29
CA GLU A 24 17.63 33.51 -12.84
C GLU A 24 16.41 32.71 -12.34
N ASP A 25 16.58 31.38 -12.28
CA ASP A 25 15.78 30.49 -11.43
C ASP A 25 16.16 30.65 -9.96
N ASP A 26 15.41 31.48 -9.23
CA ASP A 26 15.28 31.39 -7.77
C ASP A 26 14.17 30.37 -7.43
N MET A 27 14.45 29.07 -7.58
CA MET A 27 13.63 27.99 -7.00
C MET A 27 14.50 26.82 -6.50
N ALA A 28 15.49 27.14 -5.67
CA ALA A 28 16.09 26.16 -4.77
C ALA A 28 15.28 26.11 -3.46
N HIS A 29 15.03 24.89 -2.99
CA HIS A 29 14.48 24.52 -1.66
C HIS A 29 12.96 24.39 -1.52
N VAL A 30 12.40 23.33 -2.13
CA VAL A 30 11.37 22.51 -1.48
C VAL A 30 11.55 21.05 -1.93
N PRO A 31 12.02 20.10 -1.09
CA PRO A 31 11.92 18.69 -1.42
C PRO A 31 10.47 18.25 -1.22
N VAL A 32 9.76 18.01 -2.33
CA VAL A 32 8.40 17.45 -2.34
C VAL A 32 8.52 15.93 -2.17
N TRP A 33 7.88 15.43 -1.12
CA TRP A 33 7.86 14.04 -0.70
C TRP A 33 7.07 13.18 -1.70
N GLN A 34 7.63 12.03 -2.07
CA GLN A 34 6.90 10.97 -2.76
C GLN A 34 6.63 9.87 -1.74
N ASP A 35 5.36 9.56 -1.54
CA ASP A 35 4.89 8.54 -0.62
C ASP A 35 5.22 7.12 -1.13
N SER A 36 5.37 6.22 -0.18
CA SER A 36 5.84 4.84 -0.27
C SER A 36 4.72 3.79 -0.45
N SER A 37 3.56 4.21 -0.95
CA SER A 37 2.50 3.28 -1.35
C SER A 37 2.86 2.58 -2.67
N ALA A 38 3.37 1.35 -2.57
CA ALA A 38 3.34 0.18 -3.48
C ALA A 38 3.28 0.32 -5.03
N GLU A 39 3.47 1.47 -5.66
CA GLU A 39 2.99 1.68 -7.04
C GLU A 39 4.06 1.84 -8.13
N HIS A 40 5.35 1.67 -7.81
CA HIS A 40 6.35 1.50 -8.85
C HIS A 40 6.45 0.03 -9.25
N MET A 41 5.91 -0.29 -10.44
CA MET A 41 6.11 -1.49 -11.28
C MET A 41 4.89 -2.41 -11.42
N TYR A 42 3.91 -1.98 -12.22
CA TYR A 42 2.93 -2.89 -12.84
C TYR A 42 3.52 -3.52 -14.10
N GLY A 43 4.29 -4.59 -13.89
CA GLY A 43 4.84 -5.41 -14.95
C GLY A 43 5.09 -6.82 -14.45
N ASP A 44 4.20 -7.74 -14.86
CA ASP A 44 4.40 -9.19 -14.83
C ASP A 44 3.95 -9.96 -13.55
N TYR A 45 2.68 -9.82 -13.16
CA TYR A 45 1.97 -10.75 -12.25
C TYR A 45 1.81 -12.18 -12.83
N VAL A 46 2.26 -12.43 -14.07
CA VAL A 46 2.06 -13.71 -14.76
C VAL A 46 3.34 -14.57 -14.83
N ASN A 47 4.47 -14.08 -14.30
CA ASN A 47 5.75 -14.75 -14.49
C ASN A 47 6.56 -14.90 -13.19
N PRO A 48 6.45 -16.04 -12.48
CA PRO A 48 7.31 -16.31 -11.34
C PRO A 48 8.71 -16.68 -11.84
N GLY A 49 9.55 -15.66 -12.07
CA GLY A 49 10.98 -15.77 -12.35
C GLY A 49 11.38 -15.33 -13.76
N GLY A 50 11.87 -14.09 -13.90
CA GLY A 50 12.48 -13.63 -15.14
C GLY A 50 13.14 -12.26 -15.02
N VAL A 51 14.42 -12.20 -15.34
CA VAL A 51 15.25 -10.98 -15.44
C VAL A 51 14.69 -10.05 -16.51
N ALA A 52 14.64 -8.75 -16.22
CA ALA A 52 14.22 -7.70 -17.14
C ALA A 52 15.01 -7.75 -18.47
N VAL A 53 14.29 -7.82 -19.59
CA VAL A 53 14.82 -7.51 -20.92
C VAL A 53 14.03 -6.31 -21.44
N MET A 54 14.71 -5.16 -21.56
CA MET A 54 14.18 -3.99 -22.24
C MET A 54 13.89 -4.34 -23.71
N GLU A 55 12.63 -4.24 -24.11
CA GLU A 55 12.25 -4.21 -25.53
C GLU A 55 11.65 -2.84 -25.83
N SER A 56 12.42 -2.01 -26.54
CA SER A 56 11.97 -0.73 -27.08
C SER A 56 11.06 -0.98 -28.28
N THR A 57 9.80 -0.57 -28.21
CA THR A 57 8.92 -0.48 -29.38
C THR A 57 8.47 0.96 -29.59
N GLU A 58 9.07 1.63 -30.57
CA GLU A 58 8.47 2.80 -31.19
C GLU A 58 7.35 2.34 -32.14
N HIS A 59 6.15 2.87 -31.98
CA HIS A 59 5.12 2.84 -33.00
C HIS A 59 4.89 4.25 -33.55
N SER A 60 5.06 4.40 -34.86
CA SER A 60 4.54 5.51 -35.64
C SER A 60 3.59 4.96 -36.69
N SER A 61 2.37 5.50 -36.71
CA SER A 61 1.41 5.31 -37.79
C SER A 61 0.70 6.63 -38.04
N VAL A 62 0.77 7.17 -39.26
CA VAL A 62 -0.34 7.79 -40.03
C VAL A 62 0.05 7.85 -41.53
N ARG A 63 -0.93 7.54 -42.39
CA ARG A 63 -0.91 7.47 -43.88
C ARG A 63 -0.98 8.86 -44.56
N PRO A 64 -0.88 8.98 -45.91
CA PRO A 64 -2.10 8.94 -46.77
C PRO A 64 -1.86 8.34 -48.19
N SER A 65 -2.72 7.45 -48.70
CA SER A 65 -3.85 7.67 -49.65
C SER A 65 -3.56 7.40 -51.14
N THR A 66 -4.52 6.68 -51.74
CA THR A 66 -5.07 6.80 -53.12
C THR A 66 -4.39 6.20 -54.37
N ILE A 67 -5.19 5.33 -55.01
CA ILE A 67 -5.44 5.08 -56.44
C ILE A 67 -4.39 4.27 -57.22
N LEU A 68 -4.82 3.09 -57.70
CA LEU A 68 -4.50 2.60 -59.04
C LEU A 68 -5.58 1.61 -59.49
N ASP A 69 -6.44 2.12 -60.36
CA ASP A 69 -7.27 1.34 -61.27
C ASP A 69 -6.56 1.23 -62.63
N SER A 70 -6.83 0.09 -63.27
CA SER A 70 -6.79 -0.23 -64.70
C SER A 70 -5.66 0.32 -65.61
N SER A 71 -4.91 -0.62 -66.20
CA SER A 71 -5.11 -1.04 -67.59
C SER A 71 -3.82 -1.28 -68.39
N ARG A 72 -3.93 -2.38 -69.16
CA ARG A 72 -3.37 -2.64 -70.49
C ARG A 72 -2.01 -3.32 -70.66
N SER A 73 -2.12 -4.24 -71.60
CA SER A 73 -1.24 -5.27 -72.10
C SER A 73 -0.40 -4.82 -73.29
N SER A 74 0.61 -5.67 -73.53
CA SER A 74 1.09 -6.20 -74.82
C SER A 74 2.11 -5.44 -75.68
N ALA A 75 3.19 -6.20 -75.94
CA ALA A 75 3.99 -6.32 -77.19
C ALA A 75 4.97 -5.17 -77.52
N ALA A 76 6.16 -5.37 -78.10
CA ALA A 76 6.98 -6.53 -78.47
C ALA A 76 8.40 -6.03 -78.85
N ALA A 77 9.29 -6.99 -79.16
CA ALA A 77 10.49 -6.90 -80.01
C ALA A 77 11.89 -6.74 -79.35
N ALA A 78 12.58 -7.89 -79.33
CA ALA A 78 13.91 -8.19 -79.92
C ALA A 78 15.20 -7.46 -79.46
N MET A 79 16.23 -8.26 -79.08
CA MET A 79 17.44 -8.56 -79.89
C MET A 79 18.77 -8.70 -79.09
N LYS A 80 19.15 -9.95 -78.75
CA LYS A 80 20.46 -10.66 -78.97
C LYS A 80 21.82 -10.14 -78.37
N PRO A 81 22.90 -10.98 -78.34
CA PRO A 81 23.74 -11.26 -77.15
C PRO A 81 25.24 -10.89 -77.28
N ASP A 82 26.07 -11.16 -76.26
CA ASP A 82 27.48 -11.60 -76.45
C ASP A 82 28.18 -12.06 -75.13
N ILE A 83 28.70 -13.30 -75.09
CA ILE A 83 29.79 -13.76 -74.19
C ILE A 83 30.80 -14.49 -75.07
N LYS A 84 32.03 -13.98 -75.13
CA LYS A 84 33.16 -14.62 -75.83
C LYS A 84 33.90 -15.60 -74.92
N VAL A 85 34.05 -16.81 -75.43
CA VAL A 85 34.91 -17.88 -74.92
C VAL A 85 36.28 -17.74 -75.58
N GLY A 86 37.35 -17.70 -74.79
CA GLY A 86 38.73 -17.84 -75.25
C GLY A 86 39.32 -19.12 -74.69
N VAL A 87 39.59 -20.08 -75.58
CA VAL A 87 40.37 -21.29 -75.32
C VAL A 87 41.82 -21.00 -75.71
N SER A 88 42.79 -21.37 -74.88
CA SER A 88 44.17 -21.56 -75.31
C SER A 88 44.69 -22.90 -74.79
N GLU A 89 45.28 -23.64 -75.71
CA GLU A 89 45.69 -25.04 -75.65
C GLU A 89 46.83 -25.33 -74.67
N GLU A 90 46.93 -26.61 -74.31
CA GLU A 90 47.96 -27.25 -73.50
C GLU A 90 49.34 -27.23 -74.18
N ALA A 91 50.43 -27.11 -73.40
CA ALA A 91 51.41 -28.19 -73.23
C ALA A 91 52.74 -27.74 -72.58
N ASN A 92 53.23 -28.64 -71.72
CA ASN A 92 54.62 -28.87 -71.30
C ASN A 92 55.24 -28.05 -70.15
N SER A 93 55.00 -28.54 -68.93
CA SER A 93 56.01 -28.58 -67.87
C SER A 93 55.62 -29.66 -66.86
N GLU A 94 56.39 -30.74 -66.77
CA GLU A 94 56.27 -31.74 -65.70
C GLU A 94 56.40 -31.04 -64.33
N LYS A 95 55.29 -30.87 -63.62
CA LYS A 95 55.30 -30.47 -62.22
C LYS A 95 55.04 -31.70 -61.36
N LYS A 96 56.10 -32.16 -60.73
CA LYS A 96 56.13 -33.18 -59.69
C LYS A 96 55.24 -32.73 -58.52
N HIS A 97 53.97 -33.13 -58.50
CA HIS A 97 53.08 -32.89 -57.37
C HIS A 97 53.39 -33.88 -56.24
N THR A 98 54.23 -33.44 -55.30
CA THR A 98 54.32 -34.08 -53.99
C THR A 98 52.97 -33.92 -53.30
N GLY A 99 52.19 -35.00 -53.23
CA GLY A 99 50.93 -35.02 -52.51
C GLY A 99 51.14 -34.80 -51.01
N ARG A 100 51.09 -33.55 -50.57
CA ARG A 100 50.75 -33.24 -49.17
C ARG A 100 49.25 -32.97 -49.14
N LYS A 101 48.45 -34.01 -48.83
CA LYS A 101 47.02 -33.85 -48.56
C LYS A 101 46.86 -32.87 -47.40
N ARG A 102 46.66 -31.58 -47.68
CA ARG A 102 46.21 -30.58 -46.70
C ARG A 102 44.71 -30.78 -46.49
N VAL A 103 44.34 -31.90 -45.85
CA VAL A 103 42.96 -32.20 -45.43
C VAL A 103 42.53 -31.40 -44.19
N TRP A 104 43.48 -30.77 -43.49
CA TRP A 104 43.26 -30.04 -42.24
C TRP A 104 42.16 -28.96 -42.26
N PRO A 105 42.00 -28.13 -43.30
CA PRO A 105 40.94 -27.11 -43.31
C PRO A 105 39.54 -27.72 -43.38
N GLY A 106 39.37 -28.81 -44.14
CA GLY A 106 38.09 -29.49 -44.29
C GLY A 106 37.67 -30.24 -43.03
N TRP A 107 38.60 -30.93 -42.37
CA TRP A 107 38.34 -31.59 -41.10
C TRP A 107 38.06 -30.60 -39.98
N LEU A 108 38.76 -29.47 -39.92
CA LEU A 108 38.49 -28.41 -38.93
C LEU A 108 37.09 -27.81 -39.13
N LEU A 109 36.71 -27.49 -40.37
CA LEU A 109 35.36 -27.02 -40.69
C LEU A 109 34.31 -28.06 -40.27
N LEU A 110 34.57 -29.33 -40.56
CA LEU A 110 33.66 -30.43 -40.23
C LEU A 110 33.56 -30.60 -38.70
N PHE A 111 34.66 -30.53 -37.96
CA PHE A 111 34.64 -30.52 -36.49
C PHE A 111 33.90 -29.32 -35.90
N LEU A 112 34.02 -28.13 -36.49
CA LEU A 112 33.28 -26.94 -36.06
C LEU A 112 31.78 -27.06 -36.36
N VAL A 113 31.40 -27.61 -37.51
CA VAL A 113 30.00 -27.86 -37.87
C VAL A 113 29.40 -28.92 -36.96
N PHE A 114 30.08 -30.05 -36.74
CA PHE A 114 29.61 -31.11 -35.84
C PHE A 114 29.59 -30.65 -34.37
N GLY A 115 30.64 -29.96 -33.91
CA GLY A 115 30.71 -29.40 -32.56
C GLY A 115 29.63 -28.34 -32.33
N GLY A 116 29.41 -27.44 -33.29
CA GLY A 116 28.35 -26.44 -33.26
C GLY A 116 26.95 -27.06 -33.29
N ALA A 117 26.74 -28.11 -34.09
CA ALA A 117 25.47 -28.84 -34.13
C ALA A 117 25.19 -29.57 -32.80
N ILE A 118 26.19 -30.26 -32.23
CA ILE A 118 26.05 -30.93 -30.92
C ILE A 118 25.77 -29.90 -29.83
N PHE A 119 26.51 -28.78 -29.80
CA PHE A 119 26.26 -27.70 -28.85
C PHE A 119 24.85 -27.12 -29.02
N GLY A 120 24.42 -26.87 -30.24
CA GLY A 120 23.07 -26.39 -30.54
C GLY A 120 21.99 -27.34 -30.05
N ILE A 121 22.10 -28.63 -30.35
CA ILE A 121 21.15 -29.66 -29.89
C ILE A 121 21.08 -29.71 -28.36
N ILE A 122 22.23 -29.67 -27.67
CA ILE A 122 22.26 -29.69 -26.21
C ILE A 122 21.68 -28.40 -25.62
N TRP A 123 22.05 -27.24 -26.16
CA TRP A 123 21.58 -25.94 -25.66
C TRP A 123 20.08 -25.74 -25.88
N PHE A 124 19.59 -25.96 -27.10
CA PHE A 124 18.17 -25.89 -27.42
C PHE A 124 17.38 -27.00 -26.73
N GLY A 125 17.92 -28.22 -26.65
CA GLY A 125 17.29 -29.34 -25.93
C GLY A 125 17.14 -29.07 -24.44
N ARG A 126 18.17 -28.51 -23.79
CA ARG A 126 18.12 -28.10 -22.39
C ARG A 126 17.15 -26.94 -22.17
N LYS A 127 17.15 -25.94 -23.07
CA LYS A 127 16.18 -24.83 -23.03
C LYS A 127 14.74 -25.31 -23.19
N LEU A 128 14.49 -26.24 -24.11
CA LEU A 128 13.16 -26.83 -24.33
C LEU A 128 12.72 -27.70 -23.16
N TYR A 129 13.64 -28.50 -22.60
CA TYR A 129 13.38 -29.32 -21.42
C TYR A 129 12.97 -28.47 -20.21
N PHE A 130 13.71 -27.39 -19.92
CA PHE A 130 13.33 -26.50 -18.81
C PHE A 130 12.01 -25.77 -19.06
N LYS A 131 11.72 -25.37 -20.30
CA LYS A 131 10.40 -24.81 -20.65
C LYS A 131 9.28 -25.84 -20.46
N ALA A 132 9.50 -27.09 -20.88
CA ALA A 132 8.53 -28.17 -20.74
C ALA A 132 8.30 -28.54 -19.27
N GLN A 133 9.37 -28.62 -18.47
CA GLN A 133 9.29 -28.80 -17.02
C GLN A 133 8.51 -27.65 -16.36
N GLY A 134 8.79 -26.40 -16.72
CA GLY A 134 8.03 -25.24 -16.24
C GLY A 134 6.54 -25.33 -16.58
N GLN A 135 6.21 -25.73 -17.81
CA GLN A 135 4.82 -25.93 -18.24
C GLN A 135 4.14 -27.10 -17.52
N GLN A 136 4.85 -28.19 -17.27
CA GLN A 136 4.33 -29.33 -16.49
C GLN A 136 4.06 -28.93 -15.04
N THR A 137 5.00 -28.23 -14.40
CA THR A 137 4.83 -27.71 -13.04
C THR A 137 3.67 -26.74 -12.94
N LEU A 138 3.51 -25.82 -13.92
CA LEU A 138 2.38 -24.89 -13.96
C LEU A 138 1.06 -25.64 -14.17
N SER A 139 1.03 -26.64 -15.06
CA SER A 139 -0.14 -27.48 -15.31
C SER A 139 -0.52 -28.26 -14.05
N GLN A 140 0.45 -28.81 -13.33
CA GLN A 140 0.21 -29.50 -12.07
C GLN A 140 -0.31 -28.53 -10.99
N LYS A 141 0.30 -27.34 -10.88
CA LYS A 141 -0.19 -26.27 -9.99
C LYS A 141 -1.62 -25.86 -10.32
N ILE A 142 -2.00 -25.84 -11.60
CA ILE A 142 -3.37 -25.56 -12.04
C ILE A 142 -4.34 -26.67 -11.61
N LEU A 143 -3.93 -27.93 -11.73
CA LEU A 143 -4.73 -29.13 -11.41
C LEU A 143 -4.90 -29.36 -9.90
N ASP A 144 -3.90 -29.01 -9.10
CA ASP A 144 -3.90 -29.23 -7.65
C ASP A 144 -4.68 -28.14 -6.88
N ARG A 145 -5.19 -27.11 -7.57
CA ARG A 145 -6.05 -26.07 -6.97
C ARG A 145 -7.40 -26.65 -6.62
N THR A 146 -7.56 -27.04 -5.36
CA THR A 146 -8.85 -27.40 -4.79
C THR A 146 -9.33 -26.25 -3.91
N PRO A 147 -10.53 -25.68 -4.16
CA PRO A 147 -11.09 -24.69 -3.26
C PRO A 147 -11.26 -25.29 -1.86
N ALA A 148 -10.93 -24.49 -0.84
CA ALA A 148 -11.27 -24.86 0.52
C ALA A 148 -12.80 -24.96 0.66
N PRO A 149 -13.32 -25.88 1.50
CA PRO A 149 -14.74 -25.92 1.80
C PRO A 149 -15.22 -24.56 2.31
N PRO A 150 -16.36 -24.03 1.84
CA PRO A 150 -16.84 -22.74 2.26
C PRO A 150 -17.16 -22.75 3.76
N THR A 151 -16.44 -21.95 4.53
CA THR A 151 -16.77 -21.71 5.93
C THR A 151 -17.89 -20.65 6.02
N PRO A 152 -18.97 -20.89 6.79
CA PRO A 152 -20.07 -19.95 6.88
C PRO A 152 -19.63 -18.61 7.49
N ALA A 153 -20.25 -17.52 7.01
CA ALA A 153 -20.04 -16.20 7.59
C ALA A 153 -20.50 -16.16 9.06
N LYS A 154 -19.75 -15.42 9.89
CA LYS A 154 -20.16 -15.14 11.27
C LYS A 154 -21.05 -13.91 11.29
N ILE A 155 -22.31 -14.07 11.69
CA ILE A 155 -23.25 -12.98 11.96
C ILE A 155 -23.29 -12.78 13.47
N CYS A 156 -22.89 -11.60 13.93
CA CYS A 156 -22.77 -11.30 15.36
C CYS A 156 -23.31 -9.91 15.67
N GLU A 157 -23.57 -9.64 16.94
CA GLU A 157 -23.94 -8.30 17.38
C GLU A 157 -22.83 -7.30 17.02
N LEU A 158 -23.19 -6.21 16.32
CA LEU A 158 -22.31 -5.05 16.17
C LEU A 158 -22.29 -4.28 17.51
N PRO A 159 -21.18 -4.29 18.26
CA PRO A 159 -21.10 -3.58 19.53
C PRO A 159 -21.02 -2.07 19.31
N ASN A 160 -21.32 -1.30 20.35
CA ASN A 160 -21.08 0.13 20.37
C ASN A 160 -19.65 0.40 20.83
N PHE A 161 -18.80 0.88 19.92
CA PHE A 161 -17.42 1.25 20.20
C PHE A 161 -17.35 2.68 20.75
N VAL A 162 -16.72 2.87 21.90
CA VAL A 162 -16.62 4.17 22.54
C VAL A 162 -15.28 4.31 23.28
N GLY A 163 -14.78 5.54 23.36
CA GLY A 163 -13.69 5.88 24.27
C GLY A 163 -14.11 5.70 25.74
N ASP A 164 -13.21 5.18 26.56
CA ASP A 164 -13.44 4.95 27.99
C ASP A 164 -13.23 6.21 28.86
N GLY A 165 -12.69 7.29 28.27
CA GLY A 165 -12.36 8.54 28.96
C GLY A 165 -10.99 8.55 29.65
N PHE A 166 -10.20 7.49 29.46
CA PHE A 166 -8.87 7.28 30.01
C PHE A 166 -7.84 6.94 28.93
N GLY A 167 -8.12 7.26 27.66
CA GLY A 167 -7.25 6.97 26.51
C GLY A 167 -7.41 5.57 25.91
N GLY A 168 -8.40 4.79 26.36
CA GLY A 168 -8.72 3.46 25.86
C GLY A 168 -10.01 3.41 25.03
N VAL A 169 -10.14 2.39 24.18
CA VAL A 169 -11.40 2.06 23.49
C VAL A 169 -12.05 0.85 24.14
N VAL A 170 -13.38 0.86 24.28
CA VAL A 170 -14.17 -0.29 24.70
C VAL A 170 -15.28 -0.61 23.72
N ALA A 171 -15.54 -1.91 23.51
CA ALA A 171 -16.72 -2.44 22.86
C ALA A 171 -17.80 -2.72 23.92
N LYS A 172 -18.96 -2.08 23.78
CA LYS A 172 -20.13 -2.28 24.65
C LYS A 172 -21.20 -3.08 23.91
N TYR A 173 -21.59 -4.21 24.47
CA TYR A 173 -22.62 -5.09 23.93
C TYR A 173 -23.97 -4.88 24.65
N SER A 174 -25.05 -5.22 23.96
CA SER A 174 -26.44 -5.15 24.46
C SER A 174 -26.66 -5.93 25.75
N SER A 175 -25.94 -7.03 25.93
CA SER A 175 -25.94 -7.86 27.15
C SER A 175 -25.36 -7.16 28.40
N GLY A 176 -24.77 -5.97 28.24
CA GLY A 176 -24.00 -5.29 29.29
C GLY A 176 -22.53 -5.71 29.36
N LEU A 177 -22.09 -6.65 28.51
CA LEU A 177 -20.68 -6.99 28.38
C LEU A 177 -19.89 -5.77 27.87
N VAL A 178 -18.78 -5.46 28.54
CA VAL A 178 -17.84 -4.41 28.13
C VAL A 178 -16.45 -5.04 27.96
N LYS A 179 -15.82 -4.81 26.81
CA LYS A 179 -14.48 -5.34 26.51
C LYS A 179 -13.54 -4.23 26.06
N PRO A 180 -12.37 -4.07 26.70
CA PRO A 180 -11.30 -3.23 26.17
C PRO A 180 -10.85 -3.71 24.79
N ILE A 181 -10.59 -2.75 23.90
CA ILE A 181 -10.04 -2.97 22.58
C ILE A 181 -8.61 -2.43 22.57
N VAL A 182 -7.65 -3.34 22.45
CA VAL A 182 -6.24 -3.01 22.23
C VAL A 182 -5.81 -3.67 20.94
N ILE A 183 -5.34 -2.88 19.97
CA ILE A 183 -5.12 -3.33 18.60
C ILE A 183 -3.65 -3.68 18.37
N THR A 184 -3.40 -4.93 17.98
CA THR A 184 -2.20 -5.29 17.21
C THR A 184 -2.65 -5.39 15.75
N GLY A 185 -2.53 -4.30 15.01
CA GLY A 185 -3.11 -4.14 13.69
C GLY A 185 -2.08 -4.23 12.56
N ILE A 186 -2.56 -4.45 11.34
CA ILE A 186 -1.75 -4.36 10.12
C ILE A 186 -2.55 -3.74 8.97
N ASN A 187 -1.87 -3.02 8.08
CA ASN A 187 -2.49 -2.49 6.86
C ASN A 187 -2.46 -3.54 5.76
N TRP A 188 -3.57 -3.68 5.03
CA TRP A 188 -3.65 -4.56 3.84
C TRP A 188 -4.06 -3.74 2.61
N SER A 189 -3.05 -3.35 1.83
CA SER A 189 -3.15 -2.47 0.66
C SER A 189 -3.55 -3.20 -0.62
N GLY A 190 -4.09 -2.44 -1.58
CA GLY A 190 -4.46 -2.81 -2.95
C GLY A 190 -5.84 -2.24 -3.33
N MET A 191 -6.77 -2.14 -2.37
CA MET A 191 -8.13 -1.70 -2.68
C MET A 191 -8.27 -0.20 -2.94
N GLU A 192 -7.31 0.61 -2.49
CA GLU A 192 -7.21 2.04 -2.74
C GLU A 192 -6.79 2.37 -4.19
N ASN A 193 -6.20 1.42 -4.91
CA ASN A 193 -5.70 1.61 -6.27
C ASN A 193 -6.76 1.21 -7.32
N VAL A 194 -6.35 1.25 -8.59
CA VAL A 194 -7.24 1.05 -9.76
C VAL A 194 -7.81 -0.36 -9.89
N GLU A 195 -7.13 -1.35 -9.35
CA GLU A 195 -7.57 -2.74 -9.30
C GLU A 195 -8.74 -2.94 -8.34
N GLY A 196 -8.79 -2.17 -7.25
CA GLY A 196 -9.84 -2.28 -6.24
C GLY A 196 -9.95 -3.67 -5.59
N VAL A 197 -8.84 -4.42 -5.53
CA VAL A 197 -8.72 -5.76 -4.92
C VAL A 197 -7.55 -5.72 -3.95
N PRO A 198 -7.65 -6.28 -2.73
CA PRO A 198 -6.47 -6.36 -1.87
C PRO A 198 -5.45 -7.30 -2.49
N HIS A 199 -4.16 -6.95 -2.44
CA HIS A 199 -3.13 -7.81 -3.02
C HIS A 199 -2.99 -9.14 -2.27
N GLY A 200 -2.38 -10.13 -2.93
CA GLY A 200 -2.13 -11.45 -2.34
C GLY A 200 -3.18 -12.51 -2.67
N LEU A 201 -4.23 -12.16 -3.42
CA LEU A 201 -5.31 -13.07 -3.82
C LEU A 201 -5.21 -13.57 -5.27
N ALA A 202 -4.21 -13.12 -6.03
CA ALA A 202 -4.05 -13.44 -7.45
C ALA A 202 -3.59 -14.89 -7.68
N PHE A 203 -3.54 -15.30 -8.95
CA PHE A 203 -3.09 -16.63 -9.33
C PHE A 203 -1.69 -16.93 -8.76
N GLY A 204 -1.59 -18.05 -8.03
CA GLY A 204 -0.33 -18.53 -7.48
C GLY A 204 0.13 -17.82 -6.21
N GLN A 205 -0.67 -16.90 -5.67
CA GLN A 205 -0.53 -16.27 -4.36
C GLN A 205 -1.32 -17.06 -3.29
N SER A 206 -1.89 -16.38 -2.29
CA SER A 206 -2.53 -16.98 -1.13
C SER A 206 -4.07 -16.96 -1.23
N THR A 207 -4.72 -17.59 -0.24
CA THR A 207 -6.18 -17.55 -0.09
C THR A 207 -6.58 -16.65 1.06
N MET A 208 -7.79 -16.12 1.02
CA MET A 208 -8.34 -15.31 2.11
C MET A 208 -8.30 -16.04 3.46
N ASP A 209 -8.65 -17.32 3.47
CA ASP A 209 -8.66 -18.14 4.69
C ASP A 209 -7.23 -18.41 5.19
N ALA A 210 -6.25 -18.62 4.30
CA ALA A 210 -4.85 -18.79 4.68
C ALA A 210 -4.23 -17.50 5.22
N ILE A 211 -4.48 -16.36 4.56
CA ILE A 211 -4.05 -15.03 5.03
C ILE A 211 -4.63 -14.76 6.42
N SER A 212 -5.95 -14.89 6.58
CA SER A 212 -6.61 -14.61 7.87
C SER A 212 -6.20 -15.57 8.98
N ALA A 213 -6.01 -16.85 8.69
CA ALA A 213 -5.49 -17.82 9.68
C ALA A 213 -4.08 -17.43 10.14
N LYS A 214 -3.18 -17.06 9.23
CA LYS A 214 -1.84 -16.62 9.63
C LYS A 214 -1.88 -15.34 10.44
N LEU A 215 -2.71 -14.35 10.07
CA LEU A 215 -2.86 -13.12 10.85
C LEU A 215 -3.18 -13.45 12.32
N VAL A 216 -4.10 -14.39 12.56
CA VAL A 216 -4.41 -14.88 13.91
C VAL A 216 -3.20 -15.56 14.56
N ASP A 217 -2.52 -16.46 13.86
CA ASP A 217 -1.33 -17.16 14.39
C ASP A 217 -0.21 -16.20 14.80
N GLN A 218 -0.10 -15.06 14.09
CA GLN A 218 0.86 -14.01 14.37
C GLN A 218 0.38 -13.01 15.43
N GLY A 219 -0.82 -13.18 15.97
CA GLY A 219 -1.40 -12.32 17.01
C GLY A 219 -1.96 -10.99 16.48
N VAL A 220 -2.18 -10.86 15.18
CA VAL A 220 -2.86 -9.70 14.60
C VAL A 220 -4.34 -9.76 14.94
N THR A 221 -4.87 -8.66 15.46
CA THR A 221 -6.26 -8.55 15.92
C THR A 221 -7.12 -7.65 15.03
N ALA A 222 -6.50 -6.84 14.17
CA ALA A 222 -7.21 -5.91 13.29
C ALA A 222 -6.48 -5.70 11.95
N VAL A 223 -7.25 -5.35 10.93
CA VAL A 223 -6.74 -4.91 9.62
C VAL A 223 -7.25 -3.51 9.33
N ARG A 224 -6.35 -2.58 8.96
CA ARG A 224 -6.72 -1.30 8.32
C ARG A 224 -6.76 -1.55 6.81
N LEU A 225 -7.89 -1.20 6.19
CA LEU A 225 -8.18 -1.49 4.79
C LEU A 225 -8.26 -0.18 4.01
N PRO A 226 -7.17 0.24 3.34
CA PRO A 226 -7.16 1.37 2.42
C PRO A 226 -8.21 1.23 1.30
N LEU A 227 -8.99 2.28 1.08
CA LEU A 227 -10.03 2.36 0.04
C LEU A 227 -9.90 3.68 -0.74
N ASN A 228 -10.68 3.81 -1.82
CA ASN A 228 -10.76 5.07 -2.58
C ASN A 228 -12.18 5.60 -2.81
N VAL A 229 -12.31 6.93 -2.81
CA VAL A 229 -13.62 7.62 -2.90
C VAL A 229 -14.30 7.36 -4.25
N GLN A 230 -13.58 7.45 -5.37
CA GLN A 230 -14.18 7.31 -6.69
C GLN A 230 -14.79 5.91 -6.93
N MET A 231 -14.14 4.83 -6.50
CA MET A 231 -14.67 3.47 -6.64
C MET A 231 -15.81 3.20 -5.67
N ILE A 232 -15.81 3.78 -4.46
CA ILE A 232 -16.98 3.72 -3.56
C ILE A 232 -18.21 4.35 -4.21
N LEU A 233 -18.03 5.53 -4.82
CA LEU A 233 -19.13 6.30 -5.41
C LEU A 233 -19.65 5.71 -6.72
N SER A 234 -18.74 5.26 -7.59
CA SER A 234 -19.11 4.62 -8.86
C SER A 234 -19.58 3.18 -8.68
N ASN A 235 -19.14 2.52 -7.59
CA ASN A 235 -19.30 1.10 -7.33
C ASN A 235 -18.86 0.23 -8.53
N ALA A 236 -17.85 0.69 -9.27
CA ALA A 236 -17.33 0.01 -10.44
C ALA A 236 -16.81 -1.39 -10.08
N ALA A 237 -16.84 -2.32 -11.04
CA ALA A 237 -16.29 -3.65 -10.84
C ALA A 237 -14.77 -3.57 -10.65
N PRO A 238 -14.21 -4.23 -9.61
CA PRO A 238 -12.77 -4.33 -9.45
C PRO A 238 -12.15 -5.28 -10.48
N ASN A 239 -10.83 -5.24 -10.64
CA ASN A 239 -10.08 -6.11 -11.55
C ASN A 239 -9.89 -7.52 -10.96
N VAL A 240 -10.97 -8.28 -10.84
CA VAL A 240 -10.93 -9.66 -10.35
C VAL A 240 -10.20 -10.62 -11.29
N LYS A 241 -10.08 -10.29 -12.58
CA LYS A 241 -9.45 -11.16 -13.57
C LYS A 241 -7.95 -11.32 -13.32
N ASP A 242 -7.28 -10.22 -13.02
CA ASP A 242 -5.83 -10.21 -12.87
C ASP A 242 -5.40 -10.37 -11.40
N PHE A 243 -6.27 -9.98 -10.45
CA PHE A 243 -5.94 -9.92 -9.02
C PHE A 243 -6.65 -10.94 -8.13
N VAL A 244 -7.49 -11.83 -8.70
CA VAL A 244 -8.15 -12.91 -7.94
C VAL A 244 -7.96 -14.24 -8.66
N ASP A 245 -7.49 -15.26 -7.96
CA ASP A 245 -7.58 -16.64 -8.44
C ASP A 245 -9.03 -17.13 -8.34
N PRO A 246 -9.74 -17.35 -9.47
CA PRO A 246 -11.16 -17.68 -9.46
C PRO A 246 -11.46 -19.09 -8.94
N VAL A 247 -10.43 -19.94 -8.76
CA VAL A 247 -10.60 -21.30 -8.26
C VAL A 247 -10.52 -21.33 -6.74
N VAL A 248 -9.48 -20.74 -6.15
CA VAL A 248 -9.24 -20.83 -4.70
C VAL A 248 -9.82 -19.66 -3.90
N ASN A 249 -10.12 -18.54 -4.57
CA ASN A 249 -10.75 -17.33 -4.01
C ASN A 249 -12.07 -17.01 -4.74
N ALA A 250 -12.85 -18.04 -5.08
CA ALA A 250 -14.04 -17.93 -5.92
C ALA A 250 -15.12 -16.97 -5.38
N GLU A 251 -15.17 -16.76 -4.07
CA GLU A 251 -16.08 -15.83 -3.40
C GLU A 251 -15.81 -14.35 -3.71
N PHE A 252 -14.62 -14.04 -4.22
CA PHE A 252 -14.17 -12.70 -4.63
C PHE A 252 -14.44 -12.39 -6.09
N ASN A 253 -15.05 -13.32 -6.85
CA ASN A 253 -15.55 -13.04 -8.19
C ASN A 253 -16.83 -12.18 -8.13
N VAL A 254 -16.63 -10.89 -7.84
CA VAL A 254 -17.69 -9.91 -7.61
C VAL A 254 -17.74 -8.88 -8.75
N ASN A 255 -18.93 -8.31 -8.95
CA ASN A 255 -19.17 -7.31 -10.01
C ASN A 255 -19.19 -5.87 -9.50
N SER A 256 -18.90 -5.64 -8.21
CA SER A 256 -18.94 -4.31 -7.63
C SER A 256 -17.89 -4.13 -6.53
N TYR A 257 -17.33 -2.94 -6.43
CA TYR A 257 -16.32 -2.60 -5.43
C TYR A 257 -16.85 -2.73 -4.01
N MET A 258 -18.10 -2.33 -3.75
CA MET A 258 -18.74 -2.51 -2.45
C MET A 258 -18.90 -3.99 -2.08
N ASP A 259 -19.15 -4.88 -3.04
CA ASP A 259 -19.20 -6.31 -2.76
C ASP A 259 -17.81 -6.90 -2.47
N MET A 260 -16.75 -6.40 -3.12
CA MET A 260 -15.37 -6.74 -2.76
C MET A 260 -15.08 -6.36 -1.30
N ILE A 261 -15.39 -5.12 -0.90
CA ILE A 261 -15.23 -4.65 0.49
C ILE A 261 -15.96 -5.59 1.46
N LYS A 262 -17.23 -5.90 1.20
CA LYS A 262 -18.03 -6.81 2.03
C LYS A 262 -17.40 -8.19 2.15
N LYS A 263 -16.89 -8.77 1.04
CA LYS A 263 -16.27 -10.09 1.03
C LYS A 263 -14.99 -10.14 1.86
N VAL A 264 -14.14 -9.12 1.74
CA VAL A 264 -12.92 -9.00 2.56
C VAL A 264 -13.29 -8.90 4.04
N ILE A 265 -14.24 -8.03 4.41
CA ILE A 265 -14.70 -7.88 5.80
C ILE A 265 -15.24 -9.20 6.35
N VAL A 266 -16.09 -9.90 5.58
CA VAL A 266 -16.65 -11.19 6.00
C VAL A 266 -15.56 -12.26 6.15
N GLY A 267 -14.58 -12.30 5.24
CA GLY A 267 -13.44 -13.21 5.35
C GLY A 267 -12.67 -13.00 6.66
N LEU A 268 -12.37 -11.75 7.02
CA LEU A 268 -11.72 -11.39 8.29
C LEU A 268 -12.62 -11.68 9.50
N ALA A 269 -13.93 -11.48 9.36
CA ALA A 269 -14.92 -11.70 10.41
C ALA A 269 -15.01 -13.16 10.84
N LYS A 270 -14.74 -14.12 9.93
CA LYS A 270 -14.65 -15.56 10.26
C LYS A 270 -13.64 -15.82 11.37
N GLN A 271 -12.56 -15.04 11.41
CA GLN A 271 -11.49 -15.12 12.41
C GLN A 271 -11.58 -14.04 13.50
N GLN A 272 -12.69 -13.29 13.56
CA GLN A 272 -12.90 -12.19 14.53
C GLN A 272 -11.85 -11.07 14.44
N ILE A 273 -11.21 -10.91 13.29
CA ILE A 273 -10.27 -9.83 13.01
C ILE A 273 -11.08 -8.56 12.77
N ALA A 274 -10.80 -7.51 13.54
CA ALA A 274 -11.43 -6.20 13.39
C ALA A 274 -11.03 -5.54 12.06
N VAL A 275 -11.89 -4.68 11.51
CA VAL A 275 -11.61 -3.92 10.29
C VAL A 275 -11.80 -2.42 10.54
N LEU A 276 -10.74 -1.66 10.29
CA LEU A 276 -10.80 -0.21 10.14
C LEU A 276 -10.84 0.10 8.64
N LEU A 277 -11.90 0.75 8.17
CA LEU A 277 -11.99 1.21 6.79
C LEU A 277 -11.24 2.52 6.66
N ASP A 278 -10.41 2.68 5.64
CA ASP A 278 -9.60 3.89 5.47
C ASP A 278 -9.91 4.59 4.15
N ILE A 279 -10.28 5.87 4.23
CA ILE A 279 -10.40 6.73 3.04
C ILE A 279 -8.98 7.16 2.64
N HIS A 280 -8.31 6.28 1.91
CA HIS A 280 -6.89 6.42 1.59
C HIS A 280 -6.66 7.40 0.45
N LYS A 281 -7.29 7.12 -0.70
CA LYS A 281 -7.20 7.92 -1.92
C LYS A 281 -8.54 8.55 -2.28
N LEU A 282 -8.50 9.75 -2.86
CA LEU A 282 -9.66 10.33 -3.52
C LEU A 282 -9.85 9.73 -4.91
N ASP A 283 -8.77 9.66 -5.69
CA ASP A 283 -8.74 9.06 -7.02
C ASP A 283 -7.75 7.87 -7.04
N PRO A 284 -8.19 6.65 -7.41
CA PRO A 284 -7.31 5.48 -7.44
C PRO A 284 -6.18 5.60 -8.47
N LYS A 285 -6.27 6.50 -9.45
CA LYS A 285 -5.22 6.74 -10.45
C LYS A 285 -4.15 7.71 -9.98
N ASN A 286 -4.42 8.47 -8.93
CA ASN A 286 -3.43 9.40 -8.40
C ASN A 286 -2.33 8.60 -7.69
N LEU A 287 -1.10 8.92 -8.04
CA LEU A 287 0.10 8.36 -7.43
C LEU A 287 0.44 9.09 -6.11
N ASN A 288 -0.58 9.43 -5.32
CA ASN A 288 -0.45 10.21 -4.08
C ASN A 288 0.43 11.47 -4.22
N THR A 289 0.32 12.16 -5.36
CA THR A 289 1.06 13.42 -5.52
C THR A 289 0.53 14.48 -4.56
N ASP A 290 1.44 15.25 -3.96
CA ASP A 290 1.17 16.31 -3.00
C ASP A 290 -0.01 17.23 -3.41
N ALA A 291 -0.21 17.51 -4.71
CA ALA A 291 -1.26 18.41 -5.19
C ALA A 291 -2.71 17.89 -5.08
N SER A 292 -2.96 16.59 -5.20
CA SER A 292 -4.31 16.05 -5.41
C SER A 292 -4.87 15.22 -4.26
N GLU A 293 -4.02 14.80 -3.31
CA GLU A 293 -4.40 13.89 -2.21
C GLU A 293 -4.14 14.46 -0.80
N GLY A 294 -3.52 15.64 -0.68
CA GLY A 294 -3.15 16.23 0.61
C GLY A 294 -4.29 16.80 1.46
N LEU A 295 -5.52 16.81 0.95
CA LEU A 295 -6.74 17.20 1.66
C LEU A 295 -7.81 16.12 1.49
N TRP A 296 -8.89 16.17 2.28
CA TRP A 296 -10.04 15.27 2.16
C TRP A 296 -10.95 15.56 0.94
N TYR A 297 -10.49 16.44 0.06
CA TYR A 297 -11.10 16.80 -1.20
C TYR A 297 -10.01 17.30 -2.16
N SER A 298 -10.34 17.40 -3.45
CA SER A 298 -9.49 17.90 -4.51
C SER A 298 -10.30 18.74 -5.51
N ALA A 299 -9.65 19.19 -6.58
CA ALA A 299 -10.34 19.86 -7.68
C ALA A 299 -11.36 18.94 -8.41
N THR A 300 -11.14 17.62 -8.38
CA THR A 300 -12.00 16.63 -9.08
C THR A 300 -12.93 15.88 -8.13
N VAL A 301 -12.57 15.75 -6.85
CA VAL A 301 -13.36 15.08 -5.82
C VAL A 301 -13.72 16.07 -4.72
N THR A 302 -14.95 16.52 -4.69
CA THR A 302 -15.45 17.48 -3.68
C THR A 302 -15.57 16.85 -2.29
N GLU A 303 -15.53 17.65 -1.23
CA GLU A 303 -15.80 17.17 0.13
C GLU A 303 -17.19 16.50 0.25
N ALA A 304 -18.18 16.98 -0.50
CA ALA A 304 -19.51 16.36 -0.55
C ALA A 304 -19.46 14.94 -1.10
N GLN A 305 -18.58 14.65 -2.06
CA GLN A 305 -18.34 13.30 -2.59
C GLN A 305 -17.65 12.41 -1.55
N THR A 306 -16.62 12.90 -0.87
CA THR A 306 -15.97 12.18 0.25
C THR A 306 -16.98 11.86 1.37
N THR A 307 -17.79 12.85 1.76
CA THR A 307 -18.88 12.69 2.74
C THR A 307 -19.90 11.64 2.30
N LYS A 308 -20.26 11.65 1.01
CA LYS A 308 -21.19 10.65 0.43
C LYS A 308 -20.59 9.25 0.46
N ALA A 309 -19.30 9.08 0.14
CA ALA A 309 -18.62 7.79 0.20
C ALA A 309 -18.61 7.23 1.63
N ILE A 310 -18.23 8.05 2.62
CA ILE A 310 -18.29 7.71 4.05
C ILE A 310 -19.70 7.29 4.48
N THR A 311 -20.71 8.05 4.06
CA THR A 311 -22.12 7.75 4.38
C THR A 311 -22.57 6.44 3.74
N MET A 312 -22.14 6.14 2.50
CA MET A 312 -22.44 4.88 1.81
C MET A 312 -21.82 3.68 2.52
N LEU A 313 -20.55 3.77 2.94
CA LEU A 313 -19.89 2.73 3.73
C LEU A 313 -20.63 2.48 5.04
N ALA A 314 -20.87 3.54 5.83
CA ALA A 314 -21.55 3.44 7.12
C ALA A 314 -22.97 2.87 6.99
N THR A 315 -23.76 3.34 6.03
CA THR A 315 -25.13 2.83 5.81
C THR A 315 -25.12 1.36 5.39
N THR A 316 -24.16 0.95 4.57
CA THR A 316 -24.11 -0.42 4.02
C THR A 316 -23.57 -1.44 5.01
N LEU A 317 -22.62 -1.03 5.85
CA LEU A 317 -21.82 -1.94 6.68
C LEU A 317 -22.18 -1.87 8.17
N CYS A 318 -22.97 -0.90 8.64
CA CYS A 318 -23.38 -0.82 10.04
C CYS A 318 -24.49 -1.82 10.41
N ASN A 319 -24.19 -3.12 10.35
CA ASN A 319 -25.12 -4.19 10.71
C ASN A 319 -24.38 -5.47 11.13
N ALA A 320 -25.13 -6.49 11.57
CA ALA A 320 -24.61 -7.73 12.14
C ALA A 320 -23.75 -8.59 11.20
N ASN A 321 -23.85 -8.38 9.87
CA ASN A 321 -23.03 -9.12 8.89
C ASN A 321 -21.58 -8.62 8.87
N TYR A 322 -21.34 -7.40 9.34
CA TYR A 322 -20.04 -6.73 9.33
C TYR A 322 -19.69 -6.22 10.74
N TYR A 323 -20.03 -7.02 11.76
CA TYR A 323 -19.90 -6.68 13.18
C TYR A 323 -18.47 -6.32 13.60
N ASN A 324 -17.48 -6.76 12.82
CA ASN A 324 -16.06 -6.53 13.04
C ASN A 324 -15.56 -5.18 12.51
N VAL A 325 -16.41 -4.37 11.85
CA VAL A 325 -16.03 -3.01 11.44
C VAL A 325 -16.08 -2.07 12.65
N ILE A 326 -14.94 -1.47 12.98
CA ILE A 326 -14.78 -0.61 14.16
C ILE A 326 -15.01 0.89 13.86
N GLY A 327 -14.94 1.26 12.59
CA GLY A 327 -15.12 2.64 12.16
C GLY A 327 -14.51 2.96 10.82
N ILE A 328 -14.35 4.26 10.59
CA ILE A 328 -13.69 4.83 9.41
C ILE A 328 -12.53 5.73 9.85
N ASP A 329 -11.38 5.53 9.23
CA ASP A 329 -10.28 6.49 9.13
C ASP A 329 -10.63 7.53 8.07
N LEU A 330 -10.86 8.76 8.52
CA LEU A 330 -11.64 9.74 7.77
C LEU A 330 -10.93 10.25 6.51
N LYS A 331 -9.59 10.28 6.54
CA LYS A 331 -8.72 10.57 5.39
C LYS A 331 -7.28 10.22 5.77
N ASN A 332 -6.64 9.40 4.95
CA ASN A 332 -5.21 9.14 5.05
C ASN A 332 -4.40 10.42 4.83
N GLU A 333 -3.49 10.71 5.75
CA GLU A 333 -2.37 11.63 5.60
C GLU A 333 -2.73 13.02 5.01
N PRO A 334 -3.60 13.82 5.67
CA PRO A 334 -3.96 15.17 5.20
C PRO A 334 -2.82 16.19 5.41
N HIS A 335 -1.74 16.03 4.64
CA HIS A 335 -0.49 16.79 4.75
C HIS A 335 -0.58 18.24 4.25
N LYS A 336 -1.65 18.62 3.54
CA LYS A 336 -1.96 20.03 3.24
C LYS A 336 -2.99 20.63 4.19
N GLY A 337 -3.48 19.80 5.12
CA GLY A 337 -4.34 20.23 6.20
C GLY A 337 -3.58 21.07 7.21
N CYS A 338 -4.33 21.84 7.99
CA CYS A 338 -3.84 22.62 9.11
C CYS A 338 -4.77 22.45 10.31
N TRP A 339 -4.26 22.76 11.50
CA TRP A 339 -5.00 22.61 12.75
C TRP A 339 -4.87 23.87 13.60
N PRO A 340 -5.88 24.77 13.64
CA PRO A 340 -5.74 26.02 14.34
C PRO A 340 -5.82 25.81 15.85
N ALA A 341 -5.13 26.65 16.62
CA ALA A 341 -5.08 26.59 18.09
C ALA A 341 -6.45 26.80 18.77
N SER A 342 -7.37 27.48 18.08
CA SER A 342 -8.69 27.87 18.57
C SER A 342 -9.73 27.68 17.47
N ALA A 343 -10.91 27.17 17.83
CA ALA A 343 -12.04 27.07 16.92
C ALA A 343 -12.69 28.43 16.61
N THR A 344 -12.51 29.43 17.49
CA THR A 344 -13.22 30.72 17.42
C THR A 344 -12.32 31.88 17.02
N THR A 345 -11.01 31.73 17.17
CA THR A 345 -10.04 32.76 16.81
C THR A 345 -9.56 32.50 15.39
N PRO A 346 -9.77 33.42 14.43
CA PRO A 346 -9.27 33.25 13.08
C PRO A 346 -7.76 33.06 13.07
N ASP A 347 -7.30 32.05 12.33
CA ASP A 347 -5.88 31.80 12.07
C ASP A 347 -5.66 31.98 10.57
N ALA A 348 -4.95 33.04 10.20
CA ALA A 348 -4.68 33.35 8.79
C ALA A 348 -3.82 32.27 8.12
N SER A 349 -3.03 31.52 8.90
CA SER A 349 -2.22 30.39 8.40
C SER A 349 -3.06 29.12 8.19
N CYS A 350 -4.28 29.09 8.72
CA CYS A 350 -5.18 27.95 8.62
C CYS A 350 -6.60 28.34 8.16
N PRO A 351 -6.77 28.62 6.85
CA PRO A 351 -8.09 28.95 6.30
C PRO A 351 -9.05 27.75 6.40
N ALA A 352 -10.35 28.04 6.35
CA ALA A 352 -11.40 27.01 6.48
C ALA A 352 -11.30 25.88 5.42
N SER A 353 -10.74 26.17 4.25
CA SER A 353 -10.46 25.19 3.19
C SER A 353 -9.44 24.12 3.64
N ASN A 354 -8.46 24.49 4.45
CA ASN A 354 -7.38 23.59 4.85
C ASN A 354 -7.56 23.10 6.29
N ASN A 355 -8.52 23.65 7.04
CA ASN A 355 -8.74 23.32 8.44
C ASN A 355 -9.23 21.88 8.63
N TRP A 356 -8.29 20.98 8.92
CA TRP A 356 -8.54 19.55 9.04
C TRP A 356 -9.40 19.23 10.25
N GLN A 357 -9.23 19.92 11.37
CA GLN A 357 -10.07 19.74 12.56
C GLN A 357 -11.56 19.89 12.22
N GLN A 358 -11.91 20.91 11.43
CA GLN A 358 -13.30 21.12 11.01
C GLN A 358 -13.73 20.11 9.94
N GLY A 359 -12.84 19.75 8.99
CA GLY A 359 -13.09 18.70 8.00
C GLY A 359 -13.43 17.35 8.66
N ALA A 360 -12.55 16.87 9.54
CA ALA A 360 -12.75 15.66 10.34
C ALA A 360 -14.04 15.72 11.17
N THR A 361 -14.38 16.88 11.74
CA THR A 361 -15.66 17.06 12.46
C THR A 361 -16.86 16.84 11.54
N ARG A 362 -16.86 17.40 10.33
CA ARG A 362 -17.97 17.24 9.37
C ARG A 362 -18.08 15.80 8.86
N LEU A 363 -16.97 15.19 8.46
CA LEU A 363 -16.93 13.81 7.97
C LEU A 363 -17.32 12.80 9.05
N GLY A 364 -16.77 12.93 10.27
CA GLY A 364 -17.11 12.08 11.41
C GLY A 364 -18.58 12.19 11.81
N ASN A 365 -19.17 13.39 11.77
CA ASN A 365 -20.60 13.58 12.05
C ASN A 365 -21.50 12.95 10.98
N ALA A 366 -21.09 12.99 9.71
CA ALA A 366 -21.82 12.30 8.64
C ALA A 366 -21.79 10.77 8.84
N MET A 367 -20.62 10.22 9.20
CA MET A 367 -20.47 8.81 9.54
C MET A 367 -21.38 8.43 10.72
N LEU A 368 -21.31 9.16 11.84
CA LEU A 368 -22.06 8.83 13.05
C LEU A 368 -23.58 8.98 12.88
N LYS A 369 -24.03 9.86 11.98
CA LYS A 369 -25.45 9.95 11.60
C LYS A 369 -25.94 8.67 10.94
N ALA A 370 -25.09 8.01 10.14
CA ALA A 370 -25.41 6.73 9.49
C ALA A 370 -25.14 5.52 10.40
N CYS A 371 -24.10 5.57 11.23
CA CYS A 371 -23.74 4.52 12.16
C CYS A 371 -23.29 5.06 13.53
N PRO A 372 -24.20 5.18 14.51
CA PRO A 372 -23.86 5.71 15.84
C PRO A 372 -22.99 4.74 16.66
N LYS A 373 -22.81 3.50 16.22
CA LYS A 373 -22.02 2.47 16.92
C LYS A 373 -20.52 2.50 16.62
N TRP A 374 -20.12 3.11 15.50
CA TRP A 374 -18.72 3.21 15.06
C TRP A 374 -17.95 4.34 15.77
N MET A 375 -16.64 4.39 15.53
CA MET A 375 -15.74 5.49 15.90
C MET A 375 -15.09 6.12 14.68
N ALA A 376 -14.79 7.42 14.76
CA ALA A 376 -14.07 8.15 13.74
C ALA A 376 -12.58 8.17 14.11
N TYR A 377 -11.75 7.65 13.22
CA TYR A 377 -10.30 7.69 13.33
C TYR A 377 -9.81 8.96 12.61
N VAL A 378 -9.02 9.76 13.32
CA VAL A 378 -8.60 11.09 12.90
C VAL A 378 -7.09 11.17 12.95
N GLU A 379 -6.46 11.13 11.78
CA GLU A 379 -5.03 11.36 11.63
C GLU A 379 -4.66 12.83 11.89
N GLY A 380 -3.36 13.09 11.99
CA GLY A 380 -2.78 14.42 12.06
C GLY A 380 -2.55 15.07 10.70
N THR A 381 -1.84 16.18 10.69
CA THR A 381 -1.40 16.88 9.47
C THR A 381 0.12 16.79 9.33
N LEU A 382 0.69 17.37 8.28
CA LEU A 382 2.12 17.65 8.20
C LEU A 382 2.43 18.94 8.94
N GLU A 383 3.58 19.00 9.60
CA GLU A 383 4.10 20.22 10.20
C GLU A 383 5.61 20.32 10.04
N GLN A 384 6.12 21.54 9.84
CA GLN A 384 7.56 21.79 9.87
C GLN A 384 8.00 22.01 11.31
N ILE A 385 8.84 21.11 11.81
CA ILE A 385 9.30 21.11 13.19
C ILE A 385 10.71 21.67 13.27
N GLU A 386 10.86 22.63 14.18
CA GLU A 386 12.10 23.35 14.47
C GLU A 386 12.52 23.10 15.92
N ALA A 387 13.39 22.11 16.16
CA ALA A 387 13.67 21.66 17.51
C ALA A 387 15.11 21.19 17.74
N ALA A 388 15.62 21.42 18.96
CA ALA A 388 16.91 20.88 19.38
C ALA A 388 16.81 19.39 19.74
N TYR A 389 17.79 18.61 19.30
CA TYR A 389 17.95 17.21 19.65
C TYR A 389 19.29 16.99 20.35
N PRO A 390 19.30 16.69 21.66
CA PRO A 390 20.52 16.69 22.47
C PRO A 390 21.58 15.70 21.98
N ASN A 391 21.15 14.62 21.32
CA ASN A 391 22.03 13.53 20.89
C ASN A 391 22.43 13.61 19.41
N THR A 392 21.93 14.58 18.65
CA THR A 392 22.22 14.73 17.21
C THR A 392 22.99 16.01 16.94
N ASN A 393 24.03 15.94 16.10
CA ASN A 393 24.83 17.08 15.67
C ASN A 393 25.32 17.95 16.85
N GLY A 394 25.67 17.33 17.98
CA GLY A 394 26.12 18.04 19.18
C GLY A 394 25.03 18.88 19.87
N GLY A 395 23.77 18.51 19.77
CA GLY A 395 22.65 19.27 20.36
C GLY A 395 22.05 20.31 19.42
N ALA A 396 22.30 20.20 18.11
CA ALA A 396 21.87 21.20 17.15
C ALA A 396 20.36 21.32 17.06
N LYS A 397 19.91 22.51 16.65
CA LYS A 397 18.53 22.73 16.21
C LYS A 397 18.37 22.12 14.82
N LEU A 398 17.41 21.21 14.70
CA LEU A 398 17.07 20.54 13.44
C LEU A 398 15.76 21.13 12.90
N SER A 399 15.72 21.25 11.58
CA SER A 399 14.51 21.53 10.80
C SER A 399 14.12 20.24 10.08
N TYR A 400 12.89 19.78 10.26
CA TYR A 400 12.38 18.62 9.55
C TYR A 400 10.85 18.68 9.43
N GLY A 401 10.32 18.14 8.33
CA GLY A 401 8.89 17.87 8.21
C GLY A 401 8.53 16.66 9.06
N ASP A 402 7.45 16.78 9.83
CA ASP A 402 6.83 15.63 10.49
C ASP A 402 6.30 14.63 9.44
N TRP A 403 5.94 13.42 9.86
CA TRP A 403 5.30 12.49 8.94
C TRP A 403 3.95 13.05 8.49
N TRP A 404 3.58 12.77 7.24
CA TRP A 404 2.22 13.04 6.80
C TRP A 404 1.25 12.27 7.70
N GLY A 405 0.14 12.90 8.08
CA GLY A 405 -0.80 12.26 9.01
C GLY A 405 -0.34 12.22 10.48
N ALA A 406 0.82 12.75 10.87
CA ALA A 406 1.32 12.59 12.24
C ALA A 406 1.00 13.73 13.20
N SER A 407 1.16 14.98 12.78
CA SER A 407 1.06 16.11 13.71
C SER A 407 -0.38 16.28 14.21
N LEU A 408 -0.57 16.04 15.50
CA LEU A 408 -1.81 16.35 16.22
C LEU A 408 -1.70 17.69 16.94
N ASN A 409 -0.90 18.62 16.39
CA ASN A 409 -0.73 19.91 17.03
C ASN A 409 -2.05 20.64 17.17
N ASN A 410 -2.20 21.32 18.31
CA ASN A 410 -3.43 21.94 18.76
C ASN A 410 -4.63 21.01 18.99
N ALA A 411 -4.55 19.68 18.77
CA ALA A 411 -5.66 18.77 19.09
C ALA A 411 -6.01 18.76 20.59
N SER A 412 -5.06 19.13 21.47
CA SER A 412 -5.33 19.31 22.91
C SER A 412 -6.20 20.53 23.23
N THR A 413 -5.99 21.64 22.52
CA THR A 413 -6.65 22.93 22.78
C THR A 413 -7.89 23.14 21.91
N ASN A 414 -7.88 22.53 20.72
CA ASN A 414 -8.95 22.52 19.73
C ASN A 414 -9.20 21.08 19.26
N PRO A 415 -9.75 20.20 20.11
CA PRO A 415 -10.02 18.82 19.75
C PRO A 415 -11.11 18.70 18.67
N VAL A 416 -11.17 17.56 17.99
CA VAL A 416 -12.32 17.22 17.15
C VAL A 416 -13.51 16.92 18.07
N VAL A 417 -14.62 17.62 17.86
CA VAL A 417 -15.84 17.46 18.67
C VAL A 417 -16.96 16.98 17.78
N LEU A 418 -17.37 15.72 17.96
CA LEU A 418 -18.45 15.10 17.22
C LEU A 418 -19.80 15.25 17.95
N SER A 419 -20.89 15.03 17.21
CA SER A 419 -22.27 15.08 17.71
C SER A 419 -22.55 14.02 18.77
N ILE A 420 -21.82 12.90 18.73
CA ILE A 420 -21.85 11.84 19.74
C ILE A 420 -20.50 11.85 20.48
N LYS A 421 -20.56 11.96 21.81
CA LYS A 421 -19.36 12.00 22.67
C LYS A 421 -18.59 10.69 22.63
N ASN A 422 -17.29 10.77 22.89
CA ASN A 422 -16.37 9.63 23.01
C ASN A 422 -16.31 8.75 21.75
N LYS A 423 -16.41 9.36 20.58
CA LYS A 423 -16.39 8.69 19.26
C LYS A 423 -15.16 9.02 18.41
N VAL A 424 -14.20 9.75 18.95
CA VAL A 424 -12.94 10.09 18.26
C VAL A 424 -11.84 9.17 18.76
N VAL A 425 -11.05 8.63 17.84
CA VAL A 425 -9.74 8.04 18.07
C VAL A 425 -8.74 8.85 17.25
N TYR A 426 -7.65 9.30 17.85
CA TYR A 426 -6.58 9.91 17.04
C TYR A 426 -5.66 8.84 16.48
N ALA A 427 -5.26 8.99 15.22
CA ALA A 427 -4.51 7.99 14.47
C ALA A 427 -3.26 8.56 13.78
N PRO A 428 -2.26 9.07 14.55
CA PRO A 428 -1.06 9.61 13.95
C PRO A 428 -0.25 8.52 13.24
N HIS A 429 0.58 8.92 12.27
CA HIS A 429 1.51 8.04 11.57
C HIS A 429 2.94 8.17 12.09
N PHE A 430 3.76 7.14 11.91
CA PHE A 430 5.17 7.17 12.25
C PHE A 430 6.00 6.21 11.41
N TYR A 431 7.06 6.70 10.77
CA TYR A 431 7.93 5.85 9.96
C TYR A 431 9.38 5.85 10.43
N SER A 432 10.07 4.75 10.13
CA SER A 432 11.50 4.59 10.37
C SER A 432 12.37 5.34 9.34
N PRO A 433 13.71 5.35 9.53
CA PRO A 433 14.67 5.75 8.50
C PRO A 433 14.51 5.10 7.12
N SER A 434 13.76 3.99 7.00
CA SER A 434 13.53 3.32 5.73
C SER A 434 12.65 4.13 4.77
N VAL A 435 11.72 4.94 5.30
CA VAL A 435 10.94 5.87 4.47
C VAL A 435 11.74 7.13 4.22
N TYR A 436 12.22 7.76 5.30
CA TYR A 436 13.09 8.92 5.20
C TYR A 436 14.06 8.97 6.39
N PRO A 437 15.38 9.13 6.15
CA PRO A 437 16.38 9.14 7.19
C PRO A 437 16.44 10.51 7.89
N ALA A 438 15.36 10.87 8.61
CA ALA A 438 15.30 12.11 9.37
C ALA A 438 16.47 12.25 10.36
N ALA A 439 16.94 13.48 10.54
CA ALA A 439 18.15 13.80 11.29
C ALA A 439 18.23 13.19 12.69
N TYR A 440 17.10 13.19 13.40
CA TYR A 440 17.01 12.76 14.79
C TYR A 440 17.28 11.26 15.00
N TYR A 441 17.30 10.45 13.93
CA TYR A 441 17.69 9.04 13.97
C TYR A 441 19.21 8.83 14.06
N PHE A 442 20.01 9.85 13.82
CA PHE A 442 21.46 9.73 13.68
C PHE A 442 22.21 10.60 14.70
N ALA A 443 23.42 10.16 15.07
CA ALA A 443 24.32 10.92 15.95
C ALA A 443 24.87 12.15 15.21
N VAL A 444 25.20 11.96 13.93
CA VAL A 444 25.56 13.06 13.03
C VAL A 444 24.80 12.88 11.71
N GLN A 445 24.17 13.95 11.24
CA GLN A 445 23.57 13.99 9.91
C GLN A 445 23.90 15.32 9.24
N ASP A 446 24.42 15.24 8.02
CA ASP A 446 24.53 16.38 7.10
C ASP A 446 23.52 16.14 5.97
N GLY A 447 22.32 16.73 6.13
CA GLY A 447 21.17 16.51 5.27
C GLY A 447 21.41 16.89 3.81
N ASP A 448 22.32 17.81 3.54
CA ASP A 448 22.68 18.25 2.18
C ASP A 448 23.61 17.25 1.48
N LYS A 449 24.26 16.34 2.23
CA LYS A 449 25.28 15.43 1.72
C LYS A 449 24.93 13.94 1.85
N ASN A 450 23.74 13.61 2.35
CA ASN A 450 23.34 12.23 2.65
C ASN A 450 24.38 11.48 3.52
N ILE A 451 25.00 12.19 4.46
CA ILE A 451 25.95 11.59 5.40
C ILE A 451 25.21 11.26 6.68
N PHE A 452 25.11 9.98 7.00
CA PHE A 452 24.43 9.45 8.17
C PHE A 452 25.42 8.71 9.06
N THR A 453 25.73 9.27 10.23
CA THR A 453 26.48 8.56 11.27
C THR A 453 25.50 8.02 12.30
N GLU A 454 25.31 6.70 12.30
CA GLU A 454 24.41 6.03 13.23
C GLU A 454 24.89 6.15 14.69
N PHE A 455 23.94 6.10 15.61
CA PHE A 455 24.27 5.83 17.00
C PHE A 455 24.90 4.44 17.13
N PRO A 456 25.96 4.26 17.94
CA PRO A 456 26.53 2.94 18.20
C PRO A 456 25.46 1.93 18.62
N ASN A 457 25.59 0.67 18.18
CA ASN A 457 24.68 -0.40 18.58
C ASN A 457 25.11 -0.98 19.95
N ASP A 458 25.01 -0.16 20.97
CA ASP A 458 25.25 -0.49 22.37
C ASP A 458 24.19 0.17 23.27
N ALA A 459 24.29 -0.04 24.59
CA ALA A 459 23.31 0.47 25.54
C ALA A 459 23.19 2.00 25.53
N ASP A 460 24.31 2.73 25.38
CA ASP A 460 24.32 4.20 25.37
C ASP A 460 23.74 4.74 24.06
N GLY A 461 24.16 4.19 22.91
CA GLY A 461 23.60 4.58 21.62
C GLY A 461 22.12 4.25 21.50
N ASN A 462 21.65 3.13 22.06
CA ASN A 462 20.23 2.79 22.14
C ASN A 462 19.44 3.81 22.98
N ALA A 463 19.95 4.18 24.16
CA ALA A 463 19.30 5.18 25.00
C ALA A 463 19.21 6.55 24.31
N LYS A 464 20.27 6.96 23.58
CA LYS A 464 20.30 8.21 22.81
C LYS A 464 19.30 8.22 21.66
N LEU A 465 19.27 7.16 20.85
CA LEU A 465 18.30 7.00 19.78
C LEU A 465 16.87 7.00 20.32
N GLN A 466 16.61 6.21 21.36
CA GLN A 466 15.29 6.15 22.00
C GLN A 466 14.87 7.52 22.52
N SER A 467 15.75 8.25 23.20
CA SER A 467 15.46 9.60 23.68
C SER A 467 15.11 10.57 22.56
N ASN A 468 15.80 10.48 21.40
CA ASN A 468 15.49 11.32 20.26
C ASN A 468 14.15 10.95 19.62
N VAL A 469 13.87 9.65 19.43
CA VAL A 469 12.58 9.18 18.90
C VAL A 469 11.44 9.60 19.81
N TYR A 470 11.59 9.45 21.13
CA TYR A 470 10.59 9.91 22.11
C TYR A 470 10.35 11.41 21.99
N ALA A 471 11.42 12.21 21.86
CA ALA A 471 11.30 13.66 21.70
C ALA A 471 10.61 14.05 20.38
N ALA A 472 10.80 13.28 19.30
CA ALA A 472 10.09 13.51 18.03
C ALA A 472 8.59 13.18 18.17
N LEU A 473 8.25 12.01 18.72
CA LEU A 473 6.87 11.57 18.94
C LEU A 473 6.11 12.50 19.92
N ASP A 474 6.77 12.92 21.01
CA ASP A 474 6.17 13.82 22.00
C ASP A 474 5.83 15.20 21.41
N ARG A 475 6.62 15.66 20.42
CA ARG A 475 6.37 16.92 19.69
C ARG A 475 5.26 16.79 18.66
N SER A 476 5.23 15.69 17.93
CA SER A 476 4.22 15.41 16.90
C SER A 476 2.83 15.26 17.51
N PHE A 477 2.70 14.50 18.61
CA PHE A 477 1.39 14.19 19.18
C PHE A 477 1.35 13.95 20.71
N GLY A 478 2.49 13.88 21.41
CA GLY A 478 2.52 13.54 22.85
C GLY A 478 1.75 14.51 23.76
N LYS A 479 1.64 15.79 23.39
CA LYS A 479 0.77 16.72 24.12
C LYS A 479 -0.72 16.37 23.97
N ALA A 480 -1.14 15.98 22.76
CA ALA A 480 -2.51 15.53 22.48
C ALA A 480 -2.87 14.30 23.30
N MET A 481 -1.95 13.33 23.41
CA MET A 481 -2.09 12.15 24.26
C MET A 481 -2.40 12.51 25.72
N ALA A 482 -1.59 13.40 26.31
CA ALA A 482 -1.66 13.71 27.73
C ALA A 482 -2.91 14.53 28.10
N ALA A 483 -3.34 15.44 27.23
CA ALA A 483 -4.38 16.41 27.55
C ALA A 483 -5.79 15.95 27.16
N ALA A 484 -5.96 15.30 26.01
CA ALA A 484 -7.29 15.05 25.45
C ALA A 484 -8.02 13.87 26.13
N LYS A 485 -7.28 12.97 26.82
CA LYS A 485 -7.78 11.67 27.31
C LYS A 485 -8.52 10.87 26.22
N ALA A 486 -8.29 11.22 24.96
CA ALA A 486 -8.85 10.59 23.79
C ALA A 486 -8.02 9.34 23.49
N PRO A 487 -8.66 8.26 23.02
CA PRO A 487 -7.91 7.08 22.60
C PRO A 487 -7.02 7.41 21.41
N VAL A 488 -5.82 6.83 21.41
CA VAL A 488 -4.88 6.95 20.29
C VAL A 488 -4.41 5.58 19.87
N MET A 489 -4.49 5.35 18.56
CA MET A 489 -4.08 4.13 17.87
C MET A 489 -3.36 4.53 16.59
N PHE A 490 -2.09 4.20 16.41
CA PHE A 490 -1.37 4.64 15.20
C PHE A 490 -2.03 4.12 13.92
N GLY A 491 -2.29 5.02 12.98
CA GLY A 491 -2.91 4.69 11.69
C GLY A 491 -1.96 3.88 10.83
N GLU A 492 -0.68 4.26 10.82
CA GLU A 492 0.41 3.55 10.16
C GLU A 492 1.70 3.69 10.96
N PHE A 493 2.45 2.60 11.02
CA PHE A 493 3.86 2.65 11.36
C PHE A 493 4.66 1.55 10.68
N GLY A 494 5.90 1.82 10.26
CA GLY A 494 6.63 0.81 9.51
C GLY A 494 8.06 1.14 9.13
N GLY A 495 8.70 0.14 8.55
CA GLY A 495 10.08 0.17 8.12
C GLY A 495 10.66 -1.21 7.87
N ILE A 496 11.81 -1.22 7.23
CA ILE A 496 12.58 -2.45 7.02
C ILE A 496 13.18 -2.89 8.36
N TYR A 497 12.86 -4.10 8.81
CA TYR A 497 13.18 -4.58 10.15
C TYR A 497 14.18 -5.75 10.14
N GLY A 498 14.93 -5.87 11.24
CA GLY A 498 15.67 -7.06 11.63
C GLY A 498 16.80 -7.45 10.68
N VAL A 499 16.72 -8.64 10.09
CA VAL A 499 17.77 -9.13 9.18
C VAL A 499 17.82 -8.36 7.85
N ASN A 500 16.71 -7.77 7.46
CA ASN A 500 16.58 -7.02 6.20
C ASN A 500 16.99 -5.55 6.34
N ASP A 501 17.04 -5.03 7.55
CA ASP A 501 17.65 -3.74 7.85
C ASP A 501 19.16 -3.79 7.55
N LYS A 502 19.63 -3.07 6.54
CA LYS A 502 21.02 -3.04 6.09
C LYS A 502 21.79 -1.84 6.62
N TRP A 503 21.18 -1.03 7.49
CA TRP A 503 21.93 -0.05 8.27
C TRP A 503 22.95 -0.80 9.16
N PRO A 504 24.25 -0.45 9.14
CA PRO A 504 25.29 -1.15 9.92
C PRO A 504 24.96 -1.33 11.41
N SER A 505 24.35 -0.30 12.01
CA SER A 505 23.93 -0.30 13.42
C SER A 505 22.42 -0.52 13.59
N LYS A 506 21.73 -1.02 12.56
CA LYS A 506 20.30 -1.37 12.56
C LYS A 506 19.37 -0.22 12.95
N SER A 507 19.66 0.99 12.46
CA SER A 507 18.92 2.20 12.83
C SER A 507 17.41 2.09 12.57
N SER A 508 16.98 1.42 11.49
CA SER A 508 15.55 1.26 11.21
C SER A 508 14.86 0.35 12.22
N THR A 509 15.44 -0.82 12.48
CA THR A 509 14.99 -1.78 13.50
C THR A 509 14.89 -1.10 14.86
N ARG A 510 15.94 -0.40 15.28
CA ARG A 510 16.02 0.25 16.60
C ARG A 510 15.06 1.42 16.74
N ALA A 511 14.79 2.16 15.66
CA ALA A 511 13.76 3.19 15.64
C ALA A 511 12.36 2.60 15.85
N ILE A 512 12.03 1.49 15.18
CA ILE A 512 10.76 0.76 15.37
C ILE A 512 10.67 0.22 16.81
N GLU A 513 11.75 -0.30 17.38
CA GLU A 513 11.75 -0.78 18.77
C GLU A 513 11.59 0.34 19.80
N ALA A 514 12.21 1.50 19.57
CA ALA A 514 11.98 2.69 20.38
C ALA A 514 10.51 3.13 20.29
N PHE A 515 9.91 3.11 19.11
CA PHE A 515 8.49 3.40 18.92
C PHE A 515 7.57 2.42 19.66
N ILE A 516 7.82 1.11 19.55
CA ILE A 516 7.08 0.09 20.31
C ILE A 516 7.16 0.39 21.82
N SER A 517 8.36 0.73 22.31
CA SER A 517 8.58 1.07 23.71
C SER A 517 7.81 2.34 24.12
N TYR A 518 7.82 3.36 23.26
CA TYR A 518 7.06 4.59 23.49
C TYR A 518 5.55 4.31 23.62
N SER A 519 5.01 3.47 22.73
CA SER A 519 3.60 3.07 22.75
C SER A 519 3.23 2.38 24.08
N GLN A 520 4.10 1.51 24.59
CA GLN A 520 3.92 0.84 25.88
C GLN A 520 4.01 1.83 27.05
N ASP A 521 5.02 2.70 27.07
CA ASP A 521 5.24 3.69 28.13
C ASP A 521 4.13 4.73 28.22
N ARG A 522 3.49 5.06 27.09
CA ARG A 522 2.37 6.02 27.02
C ARG A 522 0.99 5.36 27.10
N ASN A 523 0.92 4.06 27.39
CA ASN A 523 -0.32 3.28 27.52
C ASN A 523 -1.27 3.44 26.31
N MET A 524 -0.71 3.40 25.10
CA MET A 524 -1.48 3.59 23.88
C MET A 524 -2.34 2.36 23.56
N SER A 525 -3.45 2.57 22.85
CA SER A 525 -4.42 1.52 22.55
C SER A 525 -4.01 0.60 21.39
N GLY A 526 -2.82 0.79 20.80
CA GLY A 526 -2.29 -0.03 19.72
C GLY A 526 -1.97 0.75 18.45
N GLY A 527 -2.04 0.07 17.31
CA GLY A 527 -1.86 0.69 15.99
C GLY A 527 -1.79 -0.34 14.86
N PHE A 528 -1.63 0.13 13.62
CA PHE A 528 -1.53 -0.70 12.43
C PHE A 528 -0.16 -0.58 11.78
N ALA A 529 0.51 -1.73 11.61
CA ALA A 529 1.80 -1.77 10.95
C ALA A 529 1.63 -1.66 9.43
N TRP A 530 2.44 -0.82 8.79
CA TRP A 530 2.61 -0.80 7.34
C TRP A 530 3.76 -1.73 6.95
N SER A 531 3.53 -2.84 6.25
CA SER A 531 2.23 -3.41 5.89
C SER A 531 2.27 -4.95 5.85
N LEU A 532 1.11 -5.56 5.59
CA LEU A 532 1.01 -6.97 5.27
C LEU A 532 1.75 -7.29 3.96
N ASN A 533 1.60 -6.40 2.98
CA ASN A 533 2.05 -6.52 1.60
C ASN A 533 3.58 -6.59 1.48
N SER A 534 4.07 -7.58 0.74
CA SER A 534 5.51 -7.72 0.46
C SER A 534 6.06 -6.59 -0.42
N GLU A 535 5.18 -6.01 -1.23
CA GLU A 535 5.43 -5.01 -2.26
C GLU A 535 5.30 -3.57 -1.75
N SER A 536 5.15 -3.37 -0.44
CA SER A 536 5.26 -2.04 0.16
C SER A 536 6.65 -1.47 -0.05
N PHE A 537 6.71 -0.22 -0.49
CA PHE A 537 7.93 0.44 -0.90
C PHE A 537 8.61 1.16 0.26
N TYR A 538 9.92 1.32 0.18
CA TYR A 538 10.76 2.11 1.07
C TYR A 538 11.91 2.73 0.28
N GLU A 539 12.30 3.95 0.63
CA GLU A 539 13.32 4.70 -0.12
C GLU A 539 14.77 4.45 0.36
N TYR A 540 15.00 3.95 1.57
CA TYR A 540 16.34 3.92 2.18
C TYR A 540 16.69 2.60 2.87
N ASN A 541 17.88 2.04 2.55
CA ASN A 541 18.43 0.88 3.26
C ASN A 541 19.93 0.55 3.00
N PRO A 542 20.94 1.27 3.50
CA PRO A 542 20.97 2.65 4.04
C PRO A 542 21.11 3.72 2.94
N THR A 543 21.32 3.28 1.69
CA THR A 543 21.38 4.14 0.52
C THR A 543 19.99 4.41 -0.02
N LYS A 544 19.79 5.57 -0.63
CA LYS A 544 18.57 5.85 -1.39
C LYS A 544 18.40 4.82 -2.52
N GLY A 545 17.21 4.29 -2.69
CA GLY A 545 16.88 3.26 -3.67
C GLY A 545 15.42 2.85 -3.58
N GLU A 546 15.11 1.69 -4.17
CA GLU A 546 13.77 1.11 -4.12
C GLU A 546 13.85 -0.23 -3.38
N TYR A 547 13.18 -0.31 -2.23
CA TYR A 547 13.19 -1.51 -1.40
C TYR A 547 11.76 -1.94 -1.12
N MET A 548 11.44 -3.20 -1.42
CA MET A 548 10.15 -3.81 -1.11
C MET A 548 10.26 -4.58 0.20
N TYR A 549 9.35 -4.30 1.15
CA TYR A 549 9.32 -4.98 2.43
C TYR A 549 7.94 -4.94 3.07
N GLY A 550 7.54 -6.04 3.70
CA GLY A 550 6.36 -6.09 4.56
C GLY A 550 6.36 -7.36 5.40
N LEU A 551 5.20 -7.75 5.90
CA LEU A 551 5.08 -8.97 6.69
C LEU A 551 5.33 -10.22 5.85
N TYR A 552 4.77 -10.28 4.63
CA TYR A 552 5.15 -11.28 3.65
C TYR A 552 6.50 -10.96 3.03
N THR A 553 7.28 -12.01 2.72
CA THR A 553 8.65 -11.84 2.22
C THR A 553 8.72 -11.52 0.74
N ASP A 554 7.72 -11.93 -0.04
CA ASP A 554 7.68 -11.77 -1.49
C ASP A 554 6.24 -11.89 -2.04
N ASN A 555 6.14 -11.64 -3.35
CA ASN A 555 4.89 -11.65 -4.10
C ASN A 555 4.22 -13.02 -4.25
N THR A 556 4.82 -14.11 -3.72
CA THR A 556 4.17 -15.42 -3.68
C THR A 556 3.21 -15.53 -2.50
N TRP A 557 3.33 -14.66 -1.50
CA TRP A 557 2.50 -14.67 -0.29
C TRP A 557 2.52 -16.03 0.44
N THR A 558 3.69 -16.68 0.46
CA THR A 558 3.88 -18.00 1.11
C THR A 558 4.71 -17.96 2.39
N ALA A 559 5.63 -17.00 2.51
CA ALA A 559 6.57 -16.88 3.63
C ALA A 559 6.53 -15.49 4.26
N TYR A 560 7.04 -15.40 5.49
CA TYR A 560 6.92 -14.22 6.34
C TYR A 560 8.24 -13.81 6.98
N ASN A 561 8.39 -12.52 7.23
CA ASN A 561 9.44 -11.98 8.09
C ASN A 561 9.08 -12.27 9.56
N GLU A 562 9.49 -13.43 10.07
CA GLU A 562 9.14 -13.90 11.42
C GLU A 562 9.72 -13.02 12.55
N ASP A 563 10.87 -12.37 12.31
CA ASP A 563 11.45 -11.38 13.21
C ASP A 563 10.58 -10.12 13.32
N TYR A 564 10.09 -9.61 12.18
CA TYR A 564 9.14 -8.48 12.15
C TYR A 564 7.83 -8.86 12.83
N SER A 565 7.28 -10.03 12.51
CA SER A 565 6.09 -10.56 13.17
C SER A 565 6.25 -10.64 14.70
N ALA A 566 7.40 -11.11 15.18
CA ALA A 566 7.70 -11.17 16.61
C ALA A 566 7.80 -9.78 17.26
N ALA A 567 8.32 -8.79 16.55
CA ALA A 567 8.35 -7.41 17.01
C ALA A 567 6.93 -6.84 17.16
N LEU A 568 6.06 -7.06 16.17
CA LEU A 568 4.67 -6.59 16.22
C LEU A 568 3.86 -7.20 17.38
N ARG A 569 4.14 -8.46 17.75
CA ARG A 569 3.52 -9.09 18.95
C ARG A 569 3.90 -8.42 20.28
N LYS A 570 4.90 -7.54 20.31
CA LYS A 570 5.22 -6.73 21.50
C LYS A 570 4.13 -5.69 21.78
N PHE A 571 3.32 -5.31 20.78
CA PHE A 571 2.04 -4.64 21.03
C PHE A 571 1.10 -5.64 21.69
N LYS A 572 0.75 -5.42 22.97
CA LYS A 572 -0.10 -6.32 23.74
C LYS A 572 -1.58 -6.12 23.39
N GLY A 573 -1.96 -6.43 22.15
CA GLY A 573 -3.34 -6.38 21.69
C GLY A 573 -4.18 -7.55 22.19
N SER A 574 -5.38 -7.28 22.70
CA SER A 574 -6.44 -8.28 22.93
C SER A 574 -7.64 -8.08 21.99
N GLY A 575 -7.54 -7.13 21.04
CA GLY A 575 -8.61 -6.45 20.30
C GLY A 575 -9.48 -7.29 19.38
N THR A 576 -9.50 -8.62 19.53
CA THR A 576 -10.52 -9.47 18.92
C THR A 576 -11.91 -8.98 19.29
N ILE A 577 -12.76 -8.77 18.28
CA ILE A 577 -14.17 -8.44 18.50
C ILE A 577 -14.91 -9.72 18.85
N PHE A 578 -15.61 -9.72 19.98
CA PHE A 578 -16.34 -10.92 20.41
C PHE A 578 -17.56 -11.11 19.50
N CYS A 579 -17.70 -12.32 18.97
CA CYS A 579 -18.92 -12.70 18.28
C CYS A 579 -19.99 -13.10 19.30
N VAL A 580 -20.77 -12.11 19.74
CA VAL A 580 -21.98 -12.33 20.54
C VAL A 580 -23.11 -12.66 19.58
N LYS A 581 -23.79 -13.80 19.79
CA LYS A 581 -24.90 -14.21 18.93
C LYS A 581 -26.05 -13.22 19.02
N VAL A 582 -26.65 -12.90 17.89
CA VAL A 582 -27.90 -12.14 17.78
C VAL A 582 -29.06 -13.13 17.75
N ASP A 583 -30.07 -12.92 18.60
CA ASP A 583 -31.31 -13.69 18.55
C ASP A 583 -32.10 -13.26 17.30
N ALA A 584 -32.58 -14.24 16.52
CA ALA A 584 -33.18 -13.99 15.20
C ALA A 584 -34.42 -13.06 15.24
N SER A 585 -35.05 -12.87 16.40
CA SER A 585 -36.17 -11.95 16.61
C SER A 585 -35.78 -10.47 16.60
N SER A 586 -34.50 -10.10 16.79
CA SER A 586 -34.05 -8.69 16.80
C SER A 586 -33.58 -8.17 15.44
N VAL A 587 -33.65 -8.98 14.38
CA VAL A 587 -33.16 -8.62 13.03
C VAL A 587 -34.23 -7.88 12.22
N VAL A 588 -35.48 -7.85 12.68
CA VAL A 588 -36.62 -7.29 11.93
C VAL A 588 -36.95 -5.85 12.31
N ASP A 589 -36.63 -5.38 13.52
CA ASP A 589 -37.06 -4.05 13.98
C ASP A 589 -35.89 -3.05 14.08
N GLY A 590 -35.53 -2.50 12.92
CA GLY A 590 -34.70 -1.30 12.81
C GLY A 590 -35.46 0.00 13.13
N ALA A 591 -36.25 0.01 14.20
CA ALA A 591 -36.89 1.21 14.72
C ALA A 591 -36.90 1.17 16.26
N GLU A 592 -36.49 2.28 16.88
CA GLU A 592 -36.35 2.47 18.33
C GLU A 592 -37.53 1.93 19.15
N SER A 593 -37.23 1.29 20.28
CA SER A 593 -37.91 1.63 21.53
C SER A 593 -37.03 1.30 22.74
N ASP A 594 -36.76 2.33 23.55
CA ASP A 594 -36.37 2.19 24.95
C ASP A 594 -37.52 1.52 25.69
N THR A 595 -37.31 0.34 26.28
CA THR A 595 -37.96 -0.05 27.55
C THR A 595 -37.20 -1.17 28.25
N SER A 596 -37.07 -1.01 29.56
CA SER A 596 -36.49 -1.94 30.52
C SER A 596 -37.17 -3.31 30.53
N GLY A 597 -36.39 -4.40 30.45
CA GLY A 597 -36.92 -5.74 30.70
C GLY A 597 -35.92 -6.90 30.53
N SER A 598 -35.52 -7.48 31.67
CA SER A 598 -35.04 -8.86 31.91
C SER A 598 -33.84 -9.39 31.10
N ALA A 599 -32.72 -9.54 31.79
CA ALA A 599 -31.50 -10.19 31.30
C ALA A 599 -31.73 -11.70 31.04
N THR A 600 -31.80 -12.09 29.78
CA THR A 600 -31.57 -13.48 29.35
C THR A 600 -30.11 -13.65 28.93
N SER A 601 -29.48 -14.69 29.49
CA SER A 601 -28.06 -15.00 29.35
C SER A 601 -27.70 -15.35 27.90
N GLY A 602 -27.04 -14.43 27.19
CA GLY A 602 -26.46 -14.69 25.88
C GLY A 602 -25.21 -15.57 26.00
N VAL A 603 -25.12 -16.63 25.20
CA VAL A 603 -23.94 -17.51 25.15
C VAL A 603 -22.82 -16.80 24.38
N VAL A 604 -21.78 -16.37 25.11
CA VAL A 604 -20.57 -15.77 24.53
C VAL A 604 -19.65 -16.86 24.01
N THR A 605 -19.33 -16.83 22.72
CA THR A 605 -18.30 -17.72 22.16
C THR A 605 -16.94 -17.06 22.34
N VAL A 606 -16.10 -17.62 23.20
CA VAL A 606 -14.72 -17.14 23.44
C VAL A 606 -13.78 -17.82 22.42
N PRO A 607 -12.80 -17.11 21.83
CA PRO A 607 -11.80 -17.74 20.96
C PRO A 607 -11.05 -18.86 21.69
N ALA A 608 -10.82 -19.98 21.00
CA ALA A 608 -10.05 -21.09 21.54
C ALA A 608 -8.60 -20.66 21.78
N LYS A 609 -8.08 -20.96 22.97
CA LYS A 609 -6.68 -20.68 23.33
C LYS A 609 -5.78 -21.63 22.55
N THR A 610 -4.91 -21.11 21.69
CA THR A 610 -3.89 -21.92 20.99
C THR A 610 -3.02 -22.63 22.03
N PRO A 611 -2.85 -23.95 21.96
CA PRO A 611 -1.96 -24.66 22.88
C PRO A 611 -0.52 -24.24 22.62
N THR A 612 0.18 -23.85 23.69
CA THR A 612 1.62 -23.55 23.67
C THR A 612 2.39 -24.79 23.20
N PRO A 613 3.36 -24.69 22.28
CA PRO A 613 4.18 -25.83 21.89
C PRO A 613 4.94 -26.35 23.10
N SER A 614 4.70 -27.61 23.46
CA SER A 614 5.54 -28.31 24.44
C SER A 614 6.93 -28.46 23.85
N THR A 615 7.92 -27.80 24.46
CA THR A 615 9.32 -28.02 24.17
C THR A 615 9.70 -29.42 24.66
N ALA A 616 9.65 -30.39 23.74
CA ALA A 616 10.30 -31.67 23.95
C ALA A 616 11.82 -31.43 24.01
N LYS A 617 12.39 -31.52 25.21
CA LYS A 617 13.83 -31.68 25.40
C LYS A 617 14.25 -33.01 24.79
N THR A 618 14.90 -32.96 23.64
CA THR A 618 15.67 -34.10 23.15
C THR A 618 17.05 -34.03 23.78
N THR A 619 17.28 -34.91 24.75
CA THR A 619 18.60 -35.21 25.30
C THR A 619 19.24 -36.26 24.39
N LEU A 620 20.25 -35.85 23.61
CA LEU A 620 21.51 -36.54 23.30
C LEU A 620 22.26 -35.82 22.18
#